data_AF-L9XNJ6-F1
#
_entry.id   AF-L9XNJ6-F1
#
_cell.length_a   1.000
_cell.length_b   1.000
_cell.length_c   1.000
_cell.angle_alpha   90.00
_cell.angle_beta   90.00
_cell.angle_gamma   90.00
#
_symmetry.space_group_name_H-M   'P 1'
#
loop_
_entity.id
_entity.type
_entity.pdbx_description
1 polymer ?
#
loop_
_entity_poly.entity_id
_entity_poly.type
_entity_poly.pdbx_seq_one_letter_code
_entity_poly.pdbx_strand_id
1 'polypeptide(L)'
;MLTGGVAVGVGTIAGCLGETGESGDENQETDDGDQRGDVGSDVSDETSALATEMVDAIDGDLSVAEWHLHDMFVPQYTDSTGVDGDIRILGDAYADIVDQGFDRQSMPTALDEDGITDFMVFLEPEWATAYLDGDWTKEEYYAEIKASQH
;
A
#
# COMPACT_ATOMS: atom_id res chain seq x y z
N MET A 1 -10.71 48.69 30.02
CA MET A 1 -9.50 49.20 29.34
C MET A 1 -8.48 48.07 29.42
N LEU A 2 -7.98 47.42 28.37
CA LEU A 2 -7.90 47.67 26.94
C LEU A 2 -8.10 46.33 26.21
N THR A 3 -8.87 46.34 25.13
CA THR A 3 -9.13 45.21 24.22
C THR A 3 -7.93 45.04 23.29
N GLY A 4 -7.34 43.83 23.22
CA GLY A 4 -6.25 43.50 22.29
C GLY A 4 -6.77 42.63 21.15
N GLY A 5 -7.09 43.25 20.02
CA GLY A 5 -7.49 42.56 18.80
C GLY A 5 -6.26 42.14 17.98
N VAL A 6 -6.21 40.88 17.56
CA VAL A 6 -5.23 40.39 16.59
C VAL A 6 -5.80 40.61 15.20
N ALA A 7 -5.14 41.45 14.41
CA ALA A 7 -5.49 41.74 13.03
C ALA A 7 -5.04 40.57 12.14
N VAL A 8 -5.99 39.95 11.44
CA VAL A 8 -5.73 38.96 10.39
C VAL A 8 -5.37 39.73 9.12
N GLY A 9 -4.09 39.65 8.73
CA GLY A 9 -3.62 40.19 7.45
C GLY A 9 -4.00 39.23 6.32
N VAL A 10 -5.02 39.60 5.54
CA VAL A 10 -5.32 38.94 4.26
C VAL A 10 -4.46 39.61 3.20
N GLY A 11 -3.38 38.95 2.79
CA GLY A 11 -2.57 39.35 1.65
C GLY A 11 -3.25 38.92 0.35
N THR A 12 -3.85 39.86 -0.37
CA THR A 12 -4.25 39.69 -1.76
C THR A 12 -3.02 39.89 -2.66
N ILE A 13 -2.53 38.81 -3.27
CA ILE A 13 -1.65 38.94 -4.43
C ILE A 13 -2.51 39.18 -5.68
N ALA A 14 -2.50 40.43 -6.14
CA ALA A 14 -2.97 40.80 -7.47
C ALA A 14 -1.88 40.39 -8.48
N GLY A 15 -2.06 39.23 -9.10
CA GLY A 15 -1.25 38.76 -10.22
C GLY A 15 -1.87 39.19 -11.55
N CYS A 16 -1.10 39.97 -12.30
CA CYS A 16 -1.44 40.64 -13.55
C CYS A 16 -2.01 39.69 -14.62
N LEU A 17 -3.19 40.00 -15.14
CA LEU A 17 -3.65 39.51 -16.45
C LEU A 17 -2.73 40.11 -17.53
N GLY A 18 -1.85 39.28 -18.09
CA GLY A 18 -0.99 39.61 -19.23
C GLY A 18 -1.10 38.51 -20.28
N GLU A 19 -1.66 38.89 -21.42
CA GLU A 19 -2.12 38.06 -22.53
C GLU A 19 -0.98 37.54 -23.43
N THR A 20 -1.12 36.26 -23.84
CA THR A 20 -0.54 35.56 -25.02
C THR A 20 0.97 35.36 -25.18
N GLY A 21 1.38 34.09 -25.03
CA GLY A 21 2.00 33.34 -26.13
C GLY A 21 3.48 33.00 -25.97
N GLU A 22 3.79 31.82 -25.42
CA GLU A 22 4.74 30.85 -25.99
C GLU A 22 4.59 29.52 -25.23
N SER A 23 4.54 28.40 -25.95
CA SER A 23 4.53 27.06 -25.38
C SER A 23 5.90 26.73 -24.80
N GLY A 24 5.95 26.34 -23.52
CA GLY A 24 7.16 25.91 -22.85
C GLY A 24 6.80 25.15 -21.58
N ASP A 25 6.71 23.83 -21.72
CA ASP A 25 6.93 22.81 -20.68
C ASP A 25 7.88 23.31 -19.59
N GLU A 26 7.42 23.37 -18.33
CA GLU A 26 8.25 23.10 -17.13
C GLU A 26 7.32 22.58 -16.00
N ASN A 27 7.13 21.26 -16.02
CA ASN A 27 6.73 20.43 -14.90
C ASN A 27 7.54 20.77 -13.64
N GLN A 28 6.85 21.01 -12.51
CA GLN A 28 7.44 20.78 -11.20
C GLN A 28 6.36 20.47 -10.17
N GLU A 29 5.67 19.35 -10.38
CA GLU A 29 5.20 18.54 -9.26
C GLU A 29 6.43 17.81 -8.73
N THR A 30 6.99 18.31 -7.63
CA THR A 30 7.94 17.54 -6.82
C THR A 30 7.12 16.80 -5.78
N ASP A 31 6.53 15.69 -6.22
CA ASP A 31 6.15 14.60 -5.34
C ASP A 31 7.18 13.49 -5.60
N ASP A 32 8.26 13.47 -4.82
CA ASP A 32 9.16 12.32 -4.70
C ASP A 32 8.44 11.19 -3.93
N GLY A 33 7.20 10.87 -4.35
CA GLY A 33 6.45 9.73 -3.88
C GLY A 33 6.82 8.53 -4.73
N ASP A 34 7.19 7.43 -4.10
CA ASP A 34 7.37 6.13 -4.73
C ASP A 34 6.07 5.74 -5.48
N GLN A 35 5.96 6.13 -6.76
CA GLN A 35 4.83 5.83 -7.66
C GLN A 35 4.80 4.35 -8.09
N ARG A 36 5.09 3.43 -7.17
CA ARG A 36 5.05 1.98 -7.41
C ARG A 36 3.63 1.41 -7.29
N GLY A 37 2.67 2.20 -6.82
CA GLY A 37 1.29 1.80 -6.55
C GLY A 37 0.27 2.31 -7.57
N ASP A 38 -0.59 1.43 -8.07
CA ASP A 38 -1.78 1.77 -8.85
C ASP A 38 -3.05 1.52 -8.03
N VAL A 39 -3.82 2.59 -7.76
CA VAL A 39 -5.00 2.53 -6.89
C VAL A 39 -6.27 2.84 -7.67
N GLY A 40 -7.26 1.96 -7.57
CA GLY A 40 -8.56 2.13 -8.21
C GLY A 40 -9.36 3.30 -7.65
N SER A 41 -10.14 3.96 -8.51
CA SER A 41 -10.90 5.17 -8.13
C SER A 41 -11.98 4.96 -7.06
N ASP A 42 -12.40 3.71 -6.84
CA ASP A 42 -13.41 3.33 -5.85
C ASP A 42 -12.79 2.92 -4.49
N VAL A 43 -11.46 2.98 -4.36
CA VAL A 43 -10.74 2.68 -3.12
C VAL A 43 -10.70 3.91 -2.22
N SER A 44 -10.94 3.73 -0.92
CA SER A 44 -10.88 4.83 0.04
C SER A 44 -9.43 5.22 0.38
N ASP A 45 -9.23 6.46 0.81
CA ASP A 45 -7.92 6.94 1.30
C ASP A 45 -7.41 6.09 2.48
N GLU A 46 -8.31 5.62 3.35
CA GLU A 46 -7.97 4.75 4.49
C GLU A 46 -7.49 3.37 4.03
N THR A 47 -8.20 2.74 3.10
CA THR A 47 -7.82 1.45 2.53
C THR A 47 -6.49 1.52 1.78
N SER A 48 -6.26 2.60 1.01
CA SER A 48 -5.01 2.80 0.28
C SER A 48 -3.82 3.08 1.20
N ALA A 49 -4.04 3.82 2.30
CA ALA A 49 -3.02 4.02 3.33
C ALA A 49 -2.61 2.70 4.00
N LEU A 50 -3.57 1.84 4.35
CA LEU A 50 -3.29 0.52 4.92
C LEU A 50 -2.53 -0.39 3.94
N ALA A 51 -2.88 -0.37 2.65
CA ALA A 51 -2.11 -1.13 1.65
C ALA A 51 -0.68 -0.62 1.53
N THR A 52 -0.48 0.71 1.56
CA THR A 52 0.86 1.32 1.55
C THR A 52 1.64 0.91 2.80
N GLU A 53 1.02 0.91 3.98
CA GLU A 53 1.65 0.46 5.22
C GLU A 53 2.13 -0.99 5.13
N MET A 54 1.32 -1.89 4.56
CA MET A 54 1.77 -3.27 4.32
C MET A 54 2.93 -3.34 3.32
N VAL A 55 2.91 -2.56 2.22
CA VAL A 55 4.03 -2.50 1.28
C VAL A 55 5.30 -2.07 1.99
N ASP A 56 5.26 -0.98 2.76
CA ASP A 56 6.40 -0.47 3.51
C ASP A 56 6.94 -1.48 4.52
N ALA A 57 6.04 -2.24 5.16
CA ALA A 57 6.40 -3.27 6.12
C ALA A 57 7.15 -4.45 5.49
N ILE A 58 6.83 -4.81 4.24
CA ILE A 58 7.45 -5.97 3.57
C ILE A 58 8.59 -5.59 2.61
N ASP A 59 8.68 -4.33 2.16
CA ASP A 59 9.67 -3.88 1.16
C ASP A 59 11.11 -4.14 1.61
N GLY A 60 11.41 -3.91 2.90
CA GLY A 60 12.76 -4.11 3.44
C GLY A 60 13.26 -5.56 3.40
N ASP A 61 12.36 -6.54 3.38
CA ASP A 61 12.69 -7.96 3.38
C ASP A 61 12.45 -8.64 2.01
N LEU A 62 11.47 -8.16 1.24
CA LEU A 62 11.03 -8.79 -0.01
C LEU A 62 11.32 -7.96 -1.28
N SER A 63 11.73 -6.70 -1.14
CA SER A 63 11.97 -5.78 -2.27
C SER A 63 10.75 -5.67 -3.19
N VAL A 64 9.75 -4.89 -2.77
CA VAL A 64 8.49 -4.71 -3.52
C VAL A 64 8.76 -3.86 -4.77
N ALA A 65 8.54 -4.46 -5.92
CA ALA A 65 8.77 -3.84 -7.21
C ALA A 65 7.58 -2.96 -7.63
N GLU A 66 6.36 -3.47 -7.46
CA GLU A 66 5.12 -2.77 -7.80
C GLU A 66 3.95 -3.30 -6.96
N TRP A 67 2.86 -2.53 -6.89
CA TRP A 67 1.63 -3.01 -6.28
C TRP A 67 0.38 -2.38 -6.91
N HIS A 68 -0.72 -3.12 -6.85
CA HIS A 68 -2.01 -2.70 -7.38
C HIS A 68 -3.09 -2.86 -6.31
N LEU A 69 -4.00 -1.90 -6.21
CA LEU A 69 -5.15 -1.96 -5.31
C LEU A 69 -6.41 -1.52 -6.04
N HIS A 70 -7.10 -2.48 -6.62
CA HIS A 70 -8.45 -2.32 -7.16
C HIS A 70 -9.40 -3.15 -6.31
N ASP A 71 -10.09 -4.12 -6.91
CA ASP A 71 -10.90 -5.10 -6.18
C ASP A 71 -10.08 -6.00 -5.24
N MET A 72 -8.79 -6.19 -5.57
CA MET A 72 -7.83 -6.99 -4.82
C MET A 72 -6.53 -6.21 -4.67
N PHE A 73 -5.81 -6.46 -3.58
CA PHE A 73 -4.46 -5.95 -3.37
C PHE A 73 -3.42 -6.92 -3.93
N VAL A 74 -2.51 -6.46 -4.78
CA VAL A 74 -1.54 -7.33 -5.47
C VAL A 74 -0.14 -6.72 -5.37
N PRO A 75 0.60 -6.93 -4.28
CA PRO A 75 2.01 -6.56 -4.20
C PRO A 75 2.87 -7.59 -4.94
N GLN A 76 3.82 -7.10 -5.75
CA GLN A 76 4.78 -7.92 -6.49
C GLN A 76 6.19 -7.65 -5.96
N TYR A 77 6.97 -8.70 -5.72
CA TYR A 77 8.26 -8.59 -5.03
C TYR A 77 9.30 -9.57 -5.61
N THR A 78 10.58 -9.29 -5.39
CA THR A 78 11.69 -9.95 -6.12
C THR A 78 12.68 -10.71 -5.22
N ASP A 79 12.82 -10.31 -3.96
CA ASP A 79 13.75 -10.97 -3.02
C ASP A 79 13.08 -12.12 -2.25
N SER A 80 12.33 -12.96 -2.97
CA SER A 80 11.70 -14.14 -2.39
C SER A 80 12.73 -15.15 -1.86
N THR A 81 12.45 -15.72 -0.68
CA THR A 81 13.18 -16.87 -0.14
C THR A 81 12.42 -18.18 -0.30
N GLY A 82 11.37 -18.17 -1.13
CA GLY A 82 10.38 -19.22 -1.28
C GLY A 82 9.24 -19.08 -0.27
N VAL A 83 8.12 -19.73 -0.59
CA VAL A 83 6.86 -19.66 0.17
C VAL A 83 7.03 -19.84 1.69
N ASP A 84 7.82 -20.82 2.12
CA ASP A 84 8.04 -21.08 3.55
C ASP A 84 8.76 -19.95 4.30
N GLY A 85 9.60 -19.18 3.60
CA GLY A 85 10.28 -18.03 4.18
C GLY A 85 9.39 -16.78 4.17
N ASP A 86 8.64 -16.60 3.09
CA ASP A 86 7.93 -15.35 2.83
C ASP A 86 6.59 -15.26 3.57
N ILE A 87 5.92 -16.41 3.84
CA ILE A 87 4.62 -16.44 4.52
C ILE A 87 4.63 -15.73 5.87
N ARG A 88 5.74 -15.78 6.61
CA ARG A 88 5.81 -15.12 7.91
C ARG A 88 5.76 -13.60 7.77
N ILE A 89 6.49 -13.07 6.80
CA ILE A 89 6.56 -11.64 6.49
C ILE A 89 5.20 -11.17 5.98
N LEU A 90 4.67 -11.87 4.97
CA LEU A 90 3.40 -11.53 4.33
C LEU A 90 2.22 -11.66 5.29
N GLY A 91 2.14 -12.77 6.04
CA GLY A 91 1.05 -13.04 6.96
C GLY A 91 1.04 -12.09 8.15
N ASP A 92 2.19 -11.75 8.72
CA ASP A 92 2.26 -10.81 9.84
C ASP A 92 1.85 -9.41 9.40
N ALA A 93 2.44 -8.89 8.31
CA ALA A 93 2.12 -7.56 7.80
C ALA A 93 0.64 -7.43 7.38
N TYR A 94 0.07 -8.48 6.80
CA TYR A 94 -1.33 -8.48 6.41
C TYR A 94 -2.29 -8.56 7.61
N ALA A 95 -1.98 -9.40 8.61
CA ALA A 95 -2.79 -9.45 9.83
C ALA A 95 -2.80 -8.10 10.56
N ASP A 96 -1.66 -7.39 10.57
CA ASP A 96 -1.55 -6.05 11.19
C ASP A 96 -2.48 -5.02 10.51
N ILE A 97 -2.59 -5.02 9.18
CA ILE A 97 -3.51 -4.09 8.49
C ILE A 97 -4.98 -4.52 8.59
N VAL A 98 -5.26 -5.82 8.71
CA VAL A 98 -6.62 -6.33 8.95
C VAL A 98 -7.11 -5.94 10.34
N ASP A 99 -6.26 -6.00 11.37
CA ASP A 99 -6.59 -5.51 12.73
C ASP A 99 -6.96 -4.02 12.73
N GLN A 100 -6.42 -3.26 11.77
CA GLN A 100 -6.69 -1.84 11.57
C GLN A 100 -7.91 -1.56 10.68
N GLY A 101 -8.55 -2.60 10.11
CA GLY A 101 -9.78 -2.49 9.33
C GLY A 101 -9.63 -2.73 7.84
N PHE A 102 -8.49 -3.22 7.35
CA PHE A 102 -8.35 -3.64 5.96
C PHE A 102 -9.24 -4.85 5.66
N ASP A 103 -10.06 -4.76 4.61
CA ASP A 103 -11.13 -5.72 4.33
C ASP A 103 -11.05 -6.35 2.93
N ARG A 104 -9.94 -6.16 2.21
CA ARG A 104 -9.74 -6.68 0.85
C ARG A 104 -8.77 -7.85 0.84
N GLN A 105 -9.08 -8.86 0.02
CA GLN A 105 -8.14 -9.96 -0.26
C GLN A 105 -6.84 -9.42 -0.88
N SER A 106 -5.72 -10.02 -0.50
CA SER A 106 -4.42 -9.77 -1.11
C SER A 106 -3.89 -11.01 -1.85
N MET A 107 -3.22 -10.79 -2.98
CA MET A 107 -2.50 -11.82 -3.75
C MET A 107 -1.03 -11.41 -3.94
N PRO A 108 -0.19 -11.52 -2.91
CA PRO A 108 1.24 -11.28 -3.06
C PRO A 108 1.85 -12.23 -4.09
N THR A 109 2.66 -11.67 -4.98
CA THR A 109 3.23 -12.39 -6.12
C THR A 109 4.75 -12.26 -6.10
N ALA A 110 5.44 -13.38 -5.93
CA ALA A 110 6.89 -13.45 -6.07
C ALA A 110 7.27 -13.49 -7.56
N LEU A 111 8.26 -12.70 -7.94
CA LEU A 111 8.82 -12.65 -9.29
C LEU A 111 10.24 -13.25 -9.29
N ASP A 112 10.59 -13.94 -10.37
CA ASP A 112 11.94 -14.42 -10.63
C ASP A 112 12.86 -13.30 -11.18
N GLU A 113 14.12 -13.63 -11.44
CA GLU A 113 15.12 -12.69 -11.96
C GLU A 113 14.77 -12.08 -13.33
N ASP A 114 13.88 -12.74 -14.10
CA ASP A 114 13.39 -12.28 -15.40
C ASP A 114 12.06 -11.49 -15.27
N GLY A 115 11.55 -11.29 -14.05
CA GLY A 115 10.28 -10.63 -13.76
C GLY A 115 9.05 -11.49 -14.06
N ILE A 116 9.23 -12.80 -14.16
CA ILE A 116 8.15 -13.77 -14.37
C ILE A 116 7.67 -14.26 -13.01
N THR A 117 6.37 -14.46 -12.84
CA THR A 117 5.81 -15.03 -11.61
C THR A 117 6.44 -16.38 -11.28
N ASP A 118 7.09 -16.48 -10.12
CA ASP A 118 7.58 -17.73 -9.55
C ASP A 118 6.47 -18.44 -8.77
N PHE A 119 5.77 -17.71 -7.89
CA PHE A 119 4.57 -18.17 -7.22
C PHE A 119 3.70 -17.00 -6.73
N MET A 120 2.45 -17.32 -6.39
CA MET A 120 1.54 -16.41 -5.68
C MET A 120 0.85 -17.13 -4.53
N VAL A 121 0.43 -16.38 -3.53
CA VAL A 121 -0.40 -16.87 -2.41
C VAL A 121 -1.60 -15.95 -2.22
N PHE A 122 -2.63 -16.42 -1.54
CA PHE A 122 -3.75 -15.60 -1.11
C PHE A 122 -3.64 -15.26 0.37
N LEU A 123 -4.00 -14.03 0.71
CA LEU A 123 -4.23 -13.58 2.08
C LEU A 123 -5.69 -13.12 2.18
N GLU A 124 -6.47 -13.82 2.99
CA GLU A 124 -7.89 -13.52 3.18
C GLU A 124 -8.12 -12.77 4.49
N PRO A 125 -8.96 -11.71 4.50
CA PRO A 125 -9.34 -11.03 5.74
C PRO A 125 -9.96 -11.99 6.77
N GLU A 126 -10.73 -12.98 6.31
CA GLU A 126 -11.38 -13.97 7.20
C GLU A 126 -10.36 -14.85 7.94
N TRP A 127 -9.25 -15.22 7.29
CA TRP A 127 -8.19 -16.02 7.93
C TRP A 127 -7.38 -15.20 8.93
N ALA A 128 -7.04 -13.96 8.56
CA ALA A 128 -6.38 -13.03 9.47
C ALA A 128 -7.25 -12.71 10.68
N THR A 129 -8.56 -12.48 10.48
CA THR A 129 -9.53 -12.27 11.57
C THR A 129 -9.59 -13.47 12.51
N ALA A 130 -9.70 -14.69 11.98
CA ALA A 130 -9.72 -15.91 12.80
C ALA A 130 -8.42 -16.07 13.63
N TYR A 131 -7.28 -15.69 13.06
CA TYR A 131 -6.01 -15.64 13.79
C TYR A 131 -6.01 -14.58 14.90
N LEU A 132 -6.43 -13.34 14.60
CA LEU A 132 -6.46 -12.21 15.53
C LEU A 132 -7.43 -12.44 16.71
N ASP A 133 -8.58 -13.05 16.43
CA ASP A 133 -9.57 -13.41 17.44
C ASP A 133 -9.12 -14.61 18.31
N GLY A 134 -8.06 -15.31 17.89
CA GLY A 134 -7.51 -16.47 18.58
C GLY A 134 -8.25 -17.79 18.31
N ASP A 135 -9.13 -17.82 17.31
CA ASP A 135 -9.79 -19.03 16.83
C ASP A 135 -8.80 -19.95 16.09
N TRP A 136 -7.83 -19.36 15.38
CA TRP A 136 -6.72 -20.05 14.75
C TRP A 136 -5.40 -19.74 15.45
N THR A 137 -4.55 -20.75 15.57
CA THR A 137 -3.14 -20.53 15.93
C THR A 137 -2.41 -19.86 14.77
N LYS A 138 -1.27 -19.21 15.07
CA LYS A 138 -0.39 -18.65 14.04
C LYS A 138 0.06 -19.71 13.02
N GLU A 139 0.28 -20.94 13.49
CA GLU A 139 0.67 -22.07 12.64
C GLU A 139 -0.46 -22.48 11.69
N GLU A 140 -1.72 -22.49 12.14
CA GLU A 140 -2.88 -22.75 11.28
C GLU A 140 -3.08 -21.65 10.24
N TYR A 141 -2.94 -20.38 10.65
CA TYR A 141 -3.01 -19.24 9.74
C TYR A 141 -1.98 -19.31 8.62
N TYR A 142 -0.72 -19.55 8.97
CA TYR A 142 0.35 -19.71 7.99
C TYR A 142 0.18 -20.96 7.12
N ALA A 143 -0.36 -22.04 7.67
CA ALA A 143 -0.63 -23.25 6.91
C ALA A 143 -1.70 -23.02 5.83
N GLU A 144 -2.72 -22.21 6.12
CA GLU A 144 -3.76 -21.88 5.15
C GLU A 144 -3.22 -20.98 4.02
N ILE A 145 -2.42 -19.95 4.37
CA ILE A 145 -1.72 -19.14 3.36
C ILE A 145 -0.84 -20.03 2.47
N LYS A 146 -0.08 -20.95 3.08
CA LYS A 146 0.76 -21.90 2.33
C LYS A 146 -0.06 -22.79 1.39
N ALA A 147 -1.19 -23.28 1.87
CA ALA A 147 -2.05 -24.16 1.08
C ALA A 147 -2.67 -23.45 -0.13
N SER A 148 -2.74 -22.12 -0.11
CA SER A 148 -3.26 -21.28 -1.20
C SER A 148 -2.25 -21.01 -2.33
N GLN A 149 -1.03 -21.55 -2.23
CA GLN A 149 0.02 -21.33 -3.22
C GLN A 149 -0.40 -21.77 -4.63
N HIS A 150 -0.09 -20.94 -5.63
CA HIS A 150 -0.22 -21.22 -7.06
C HIS A 150 1.06 -20.92 -7.84
#